data_AF-A0A814BZA7-F1
#
_entry.id   AF-A0A814BZA7-F1
#
_cell.length_a   1.000
_cell.length_b   1.000
_cell.length_c   1.000
_cell.angle_alpha   90.00
_cell.angle_beta   90.00
_cell.angle_gamma   90.00
#
_symmetry.space_group_name_H-M   'P 1'
#
loop_
_entity.id
_entity.type
_entity.pdbx_description
1 polymer ?
#
loop_
_entity_poly.entity_id
_entity_poly.type
_entity_poly.pdbx_seq_one_letter_code
_entity_poly.pdbx_strand_id
1 'polypeptide(L)'
;MSSDEERELLISNKTKCYDASEHHPRQASRLEWAESSWTRWFHLLLWWWVSPVLSFGYKRALTDDDFDNLPHDDECSVLLNKMLMYDWMKTTTLPVIAQAFWKQFVYVGLLLIPLMIARIAQPILLHHIVSFIDNDQQNSSITSPIAGYFYAITLFLCALSQILLYQQYFFRSARIGLRIRNALISLIHTRLLSINITSLNETTAAPIINLVANDATKFEDFSMYFSYLWDTPLQAIIVYGILCWLIGPLLALFGYLVLAVFIILQGIFSRQFSRFRETTIVWADKRIQAFEEIINGYHIVKMYNWEEPIKRRVLEIRQHEFTSIQYASYLRAFNVALFFAIMPIMALVTCGGAFLIKKPLHRNIHQVRSLQCL
;
A
#
# COMPACT_ATOMS: atom_id res chain seq x y z
N MET A 1 -3.95 43.36 25.67
CA MET A 1 -4.04 41.97 25.21
C MET A 1 -2.73 41.59 24.57
N SER A 2 -2.06 40.55 25.05
CA SER A 2 -0.87 40.01 24.39
C SER A 2 -1.30 39.35 23.07
N SER A 3 -0.38 39.22 22.09
CA SER A 3 -0.73 38.57 20.81
C SER A 3 -1.20 37.12 20.97
N ASP A 4 -0.93 36.49 22.12
CA ASP A 4 -1.35 35.13 22.43
C ASP A 4 -2.82 35.08 22.87
N GLU A 5 -3.32 36.06 23.63
CA GLU A 5 -4.75 36.17 23.99
C GLU A 5 -5.64 36.41 22.76
N GLU A 6 -5.16 37.22 21.82
CA GLU A 6 -5.88 37.50 20.57
C GLU A 6 -5.94 36.24 19.69
N ARG A 7 -4.89 35.41 19.72
CA ARG A 7 -4.83 34.13 19.02
C ARG A 7 -5.77 33.10 19.63
N GLU A 8 -5.82 33.00 20.96
CA GLU A 8 -6.75 32.10 21.66
C GLU A 8 -8.21 32.51 21.45
N LEU A 9 -8.51 33.81 21.45
CA LEU A 9 -9.85 34.33 21.16
C LEU A 9 -10.27 34.06 19.71
N LEU A 10 -9.36 34.18 18.75
CA LEU A 10 -9.63 33.86 17.34
C LEU A 10 -9.82 32.35 17.11
N ILE A 11 -9.08 31.51 17.82
CA ILE A 11 -9.25 30.05 17.78
C ILE A 11 -10.60 29.67 18.41
N SER A 12 -10.92 30.22 19.59
CA SER A 12 -12.16 29.99 20.33
C SER A 12 -13.41 30.45 19.58
N ASN A 13 -13.35 31.61 18.92
CA ASN A 13 -14.47 32.09 18.09
C ASN A 13 -14.61 31.31 16.78
N LYS A 14 -13.51 30.81 16.19
CA LYS A 14 -13.60 29.96 14.99
C LYS A 14 -14.17 28.58 15.29
N THR A 15 -13.85 27.97 16.43
CA THR A 15 -14.49 26.71 16.86
C THR A 15 -15.97 26.91 17.17
N LYS A 16 -16.35 27.99 17.86
CA LYS A 16 -17.76 28.29 18.16
C LYS A 16 -18.62 28.52 16.91
N CYS A 17 -18.11 29.19 15.88
CA CYS A 17 -18.86 29.38 14.63
C CYS A 17 -19.03 28.09 13.82
N TYR A 18 -18.17 27.08 14.02
CA TYR A 18 -18.27 25.79 13.34
C TYR A 18 -19.30 24.86 14.02
N ASP A 19 -19.38 24.91 15.35
CA ASP A 19 -20.35 24.12 16.13
C ASP A 19 -21.79 24.62 15.99
N ALA A 20 -22.01 25.81 15.43
CA ALA A 20 -23.34 26.45 15.33
C ALA A 20 -24.15 26.10 14.07
N SER A 21 -23.69 25.17 13.23
CA SER A 21 -24.49 24.68 12.09
C SER A 21 -25.48 23.59 12.55
N GLU A 22 -26.76 23.80 12.24
CA GLU A 22 -27.94 23.03 12.66
C GLU A 22 -27.72 21.51 12.67
N HIS A 23 -27.85 20.90 13.86
CA HIS A 23 -27.84 19.46 14.04
C HIS A 23 -29.15 18.83 13.55
N HIS A 24 -29.24 18.53 12.25
CA HIS A 24 -30.10 17.44 11.80
C HIS A 24 -29.61 16.13 12.45
N PRO A 25 -30.51 15.23 12.90
CA PRO A 25 -30.10 13.95 13.47
C PRO A 25 -29.31 13.17 12.43
N ARG A 26 -28.00 13.07 12.65
CA ARG A 26 -27.05 12.38 11.76
C ARG A 26 -27.43 10.91 11.64
N GLN A 27 -27.68 10.46 10.42
CA GLN A 27 -27.86 9.03 10.15
C GLN A 27 -26.49 8.34 10.22
N ALA A 28 -26.36 7.37 11.13
CA ALA A 28 -25.12 6.59 11.29
C ALA A 28 -24.80 5.80 10.01
N SER A 29 -23.52 5.75 9.67
CA SER A 29 -23.03 4.99 8.52
C SER A 29 -23.17 3.47 8.74
N ARG A 30 -23.24 2.64 7.68
CA ARG A 30 -23.25 1.17 7.83
C ARG A 30 -22.00 0.66 8.53
N LEU A 31 -20.87 1.38 8.42
CA LEU A 31 -19.65 1.04 9.15
C LEU A 31 -19.82 1.29 10.65
N GLU A 32 -20.36 2.43 11.07
CA GLU A 32 -20.65 2.72 12.49
C GLU A 32 -21.70 1.77 13.06
N TRP A 33 -22.73 1.45 12.27
CA TRP A 33 -23.69 0.41 12.62
C TRP A 33 -22.99 -0.94 12.81
N ALA A 34 -22.10 -1.34 11.90
CA ALA A 34 -21.35 -2.59 12.02
C ALA A 34 -20.39 -2.60 13.22
N GLU A 35 -19.80 -1.45 13.58
CA GLU A 35 -18.93 -1.29 14.75
C GLU A 35 -19.70 -1.34 16.08
N SER A 36 -20.94 -0.84 16.11
CA SER A 36 -21.81 -0.83 17.29
C SER A 36 -22.66 -2.10 17.45
N SER A 37 -22.82 -2.88 16.38
CA SER A 37 -23.59 -4.12 16.39
C SER A 37 -22.99 -5.18 17.33
N TRP A 38 -23.86 -5.98 17.96
CA TRP A 38 -23.42 -7.10 18.79
C TRP A 38 -22.58 -8.13 18.03
N THR A 39 -22.85 -8.29 16.72
CA THR A 39 -22.11 -9.14 15.77
C THR A 39 -20.94 -8.41 15.07
N ARG A 40 -20.32 -7.44 15.74
CA ARG A 40 -19.22 -6.61 15.21
C ARG A 40 -18.15 -7.41 14.47
N TRP A 41 -17.65 -8.48 15.08
CA TRP A 41 -16.58 -9.30 14.53
C TRP A 41 -16.94 -9.88 13.17
N PHE A 42 -18.16 -10.39 13.01
CA PHE A 42 -18.64 -10.98 11.76
C PHE A 42 -18.76 -9.92 10.66
N HIS A 43 -19.45 -8.81 10.94
CA HIS A 43 -19.65 -7.77 9.93
C HIS A 43 -18.35 -7.11 9.50
N LEU A 44 -17.43 -6.83 10.44
CA LEU A 44 -16.17 -6.18 10.13
C LEU A 44 -15.17 -7.12 9.46
N LEU A 45 -15.01 -8.36 9.94
CA LEU A 45 -14.04 -9.30 9.37
C LEU A 45 -14.43 -9.76 7.97
N LEU A 46 -15.73 -10.05 7.75
CA LEU A 46 -16.24 -10.55 6.47
C LEU A 46 -16.81 -9.46 5.56
N TRP A 47 -16.70 -8.19 5.96
CA TRP A 47 -17.16 -7.05 5.16
C TRP A 47 -18.64 -7.08 4.80
N TRP A 48 -19.44 -7.76 5.62
CA TRP A 48 -20.84 -8.00 5.34
C TRP A 48 -21.66 -6.69 5.27
N TRP A 49 -21.22 -5.65 5.96
CA TRP A 49 -21.85 -4.32 5.96
C TRP A 49 -21.86 -3.66 4.56
N VAL A 50 -21.00 -4.09 3.64
CA VAL A 50 -20.95 -3.61 2.25
C VAL A 50 -21.98 -4.33 1.35
N SER A 51 -22.46 -5.51 1.77
CA SER A 51 -23.37 -6.36 0.99
C SER A 51 -24.61 -5.63 0.44
N PRO A 52 -25.28 -4.72 1.18
CA PRO A 52 -26.42 -3.97 0.64
C PRO A 52 -26.07 -3.10 -0.57
N VAL A 53 -24.92 -2.40 -0.56
CA VAL A 53 -24.47 -1.58 -1.71
C VAL A 53 -24.27 -2.47 -2.93
N LEU A 54 -23.61 -3.63 -2.75
CA LEU A 54 -23.36 -4.58 -3.83
C LEU A 54 -24.66 -5.14 -4.41
N SER A 55 -25.63 -5.46 -3.55
CA SER A 55 -26.95 -5.91 -3.97
C SER A 55 -27.70 -4.82 -4.75
N PHE A 56 -27.61 -3.54 -4.34
CA PHE A 56 -28.21 -2.45 -5.10
C PHE A 56 -27.54 -2.27 -6.45
N GLY A 57 -26.20 -2.26 -6.50
CA GLY A 57 -25.43 -2.14 -7.74
C GLY A 57 -25.63 -3.28 -8.73
N TYR A 58 -25.95 -4.49 -8.24
CA TYR A 58 -26.34 -5.61 -9.11
C TYR A 58 -27.71 -5.40 -9.76
N LYS A 59 -28.65 -4.76 -9.05
CA LYS A 59 -30.04 -4.58 -9.50
C LYS A 59 -30.26 -3.30 -10.32
N ARG A 60 -29.53 -2.24 -10.00
CA ARG A 60 -29.67 -0.91 -10.64
C ARG A 60 -28.35 -0.15 -10.61
N ALA A 61 -28.23 0.85 -11.49
CA ALA A 61 -27.16 1.83 -11.37
C ALA A 61 -27.29 2.57 -10.01
N LEU A 62 -26.17 2.68 -9.30
CA LEU A 62 -26.11 3.33 -7.99
C LEU A 62 -26.29 4.85 -8.15
N THR A 63 -27.04 5.42 -7.23
CA THR A 63 -27.26 6.87 -7.08
C THR A 63 -26.59 7.37 -5.80
N ASP A 64 -26.35 8.67 -5.66
CA ASP A 64 -25.69 9.24 -4.47
C ASP A 64 -26.44 8.88 -3.16
N ASP A 65 -27.77 8.76 -3.23
CA ASP A 65 -28.63 8.35 -2.10
C ASP A 65 -28.40 6.90 -1.63
N ASP A 66 -27.73 6.04 -2.42
CA ASP A 66 -27.42 4.67 -2.03
C ASP A 66 -26.19 4.55 -1.10
N PHE A 67 -25.41 5.63 -0.99
CA PHE A 67 -24.23 5.70 -0.16
C PHE A 67 -24.55 6.28 1.21
N ASP A 68 -23.86 5.79 2.23
CA ASP A 68 -24.01 6.34 3.58
C ASP A 68 -23.21 7.62 3.74
N ASN A 69 -23.64 8.44 4.70
CA ASN A 69 -22.81 9.51 5.23
C ASN A 69 -21.48 8.96 5.76
N LEU A 70 -20.45 9.81 5.73
CA LEU A 70 -19.14 9.45 6.28
C LEU A 70 -19.25 9.12 7.78
N PRO A 71 -18.42 8.21 8.32
CA PRO A 71 -18.26 8.05 9.76
C PRO A 71 -17.78 9.34 10.42
N HIS A 72 -18.19 9.62 11.65
CA HIS A 72 -17.86 10.84 12.40
C HIS A 72 -16.34 11.08 12.49
N ASP A 73 -15.57 10.03 12.75
CA ASP A 73 -14.11 10.10 12.84
C ASP A 73 -13.40 10.43 11.50
N ASP A 74 -14.12 10.31 10.38
CA ASP A 74 -13.59 10.58 9.04
C ASP A 74 -14.00 11.95 8.50
N GLU A 75 -14.84 12.70 9.22
CA GLU A 75 -15.30 14.01 8.77
C GLU A 75 -14.17 15.03 8.69
N CYS A 76 -14.24 15.88 7.66
CA CYS A 76 -13.26 16.94 7.44
C CYS A 76 -13.16 17.90 8.62
N SER A 77 -14.26 18.22 9.31
CA SER A 77 -14.30 19.09 10.49
C SER A 77 -13.49 18.50 11.65
N VAL A 78 -13.70 17.23 11.97
CA VAL A 78 -13.01 16.49 13.04
C VAL A 78 -11.52 16.37 12.72
N LEU A 79 -11.19 15.99 11.48
CA LEU A 79 -9.82 15.87 11.00
C LEU A 79 -9.09 17.22 10.99
N LEU A 80 -9.75 18.29 10.59
CA LEU A 80 -9.22 19.64 10.61
C LEU A 80 -8.94 20.10 12.05
N ASN A 81 -9.91 19.95 12.95
CA ASN A 81 -9.75 20.30 14.36
C ASN A 81 -8.54 19.60 14.97
N LYS A 82 -8.34 18.32 14.65
CA LYS A 82 -7.16 17.56 15.06
C LYS A 82 -5.85 18.15 14.54
N MET A 83 -5.81 18.59 13.28
CA MET A 83 -4.60 19.19 12.69
C MET A 83 -4.32 20.60 13.22
N LEU A 84 -5.36 21.36 13.58
CA LEU A 84 -5.24 22.72 14.13
C LEU A 84 -4.65 22.74 15.55
N MET A 85 -4.65 21.61 16.27
CA MET A 85 -3.99 21.49 17.58
C MET A 85 -2.46 21.64 17.52
N TYR A 86 -1.86 21.56 16.33
CA TYR A 86 -0.41 21.62 16.14
C TYR A 86 0.04 22.96 15.54
N ASP A 87 1.25 23.41 15.91
CA ASP A 87 1.83 24.65 15.37
C ASP A 87 2.57 24.40 14.05
N TRP A 88 1.85 24.63 12.94
CA TRP A 88 2.34 24.50 11.57
C TRP A 88 3.37 25.56 11.16
N MET A 89 3.62 26.61 11.97
CA MET A 89 4.65 27.60 11.65
C MET A 89 6.05 27.14 12.08
N LYS A 90 6.13 26.25 13.08
CA LYS A 90 7.40 25.79 13.66
C LYS A 90 7.81 24.39 13.21
N THR A 91 6.86 23.61 12.71
CA THR A 91 7.06 22.19 12.44
C THR A 91 6.85 21.86 10.97
N THR A 92 7.66 20.93 10.45
CA THR A 92 7.48 20.40 9.11
C THR A 92 6.27 19.46 9.05
N THR A 93 5.75 19.23 7.86
CA THR A 93 4.50 18.48 7.63
C THR A 93 4.54 17.04 8.16
N LEU A 94 5.65 16.32 7.93
CA LEU A 94 5.79 14.91 8.28
C LEU A 94 5.74 14.63 9.80
N PRO A 95 6.49 15.36 10.66
CA PRO A 95 6.36 15.23 12.12
C PRO A 95 4.95 15.48 12.64
N VAL A 96 4.23 16.48 12.10
CA VAL A 96 2.86 16.76 12.53
C VAL A 96 1.93 15.62 12.16
N ILE A 97 2.02 15.10 10.94
CA ILE A 97 1.24 13.93 10.51
C ILE A 97 1.56 12.73 11.40
N ALA A 98 2.84 12.47 11.68
CA ALA A 98 3.27 11.40 12.56
C ALA A 98 2.65 11.56 13.97
N GLN A 99 2.74 12.75 14.56
CA GLN A 99 2.18 13.04 15.89
C GLN A 99 0.64 13.03 15.92
N ALA A 100 -0.03 13.42 14.85
CA ALA A 100 -1.49 13.40 14.77
C ALA A 100 -2.01 11.97 14.61
N PHE A 101 -1.34 11.12 13.82
CA PHE A 101 -1.86 9.81 13.41
C PHE A 101 -1.12 8.61 14.01
N TRP A 102 -0.13 8.80 14.89
CA TRP A 102 0.68 7.69 15.45
C TRP A 102 -0.14 6.55 16.05
N LYS A 103 -1.23 6.85 16.79
CA LYS A 103 -2.08 5.81 17.40
C LYS A 103 -2.67 4.86 16.35
N GLN A 104 -3.04 5.41 15.19
CA GLN A 104 -3.62 4.63 14.10
C GLN A 104 -2.52 3.77 13.42
N PHE A 105 -1.33 4.33 13.21
CA PHE A 105 -0.17 3.58 12.71
C PHE A 105 0.28 2.47 13.67
N VAL A 106 0.27 2.71 14.99
CA VAL A 106 0.60 1.68 16.01
C VAL A 106 -0.42 0.55 15.98
N TYR A 107 -1.71 0.86 15.88
CA TYR A 107 -2.76 -0.16 15.79
C TYR A 107 -2.61 -1.02 14.53
N VAL A 108 -2.35 -0.40 13.38
CA VAL A 108 -2.08 -1.10 12.11
C VAL A 108 -0.80 -1.94 12.20
N GLY A 109 0.23 -1.44 12.87
CA GLY A 109 1.47 -2.19 13.11
C GLY A 109 1.26 -3.39 14.03
N LEU A 110 0.41 -3.28 15.05
CA LEU A 110 0.06 -4.39 15.93
C LEU A 110 -0.70 -5.50 15.18
N LEU A 111 -1.53 -5.14 14.19
CA LEU A 111 -2.21 -6.11 13.31
C LEU A 111 -1.25 -6.89 12.39
N LEU A 112 -0.06 -6.34 12.10
CA LEU A 112 0.95 -7.03 11.27
C LEU A 112 1.66 -8.16 12.02
N ILE A 113 1.79 -8.08 13.34
CA ILE A 113 2.46 -9.13 14.14
C ILE A 113 1.79 -10.51 13.96
N PRO A 114 0.47 -10.68 14.21
CA PRO A 114 -0.17 -11.98 13.98
C PRO A 114 -0.19 -12.39 12.50
N LEU A 115 -0.22 -11.42 11.58
CA LEU A 115 -0.12 -11.69 10.15
C LEU A 115 1.25 -12.28 9.78
N MET A 116 2.34 -11.72 10.31
CA MET A 116 3.71 -12.22 10.14
C MET A 116 3.84 -13.63 10.72
N ILE A 117 3.31 -13.86 11.92
CA ILE A 117 3.30 -15.19 12.55
C ILE A 117 2.55 -16.20 11.67
N ALA A 118 1.36 -15.87 11.16
CA ALA A 118 0.59 -16.75 10.30
C ALA A 118 1.33 -17.10 9.00
N ARG A 119 1.97 -16.11 8.35
CA ARG A 119 2.77 -16.31 7.13
C ARG A 119 3.96 -17.25 7.36
N ILE A 120 4.64 -17.14 8.50
CA ILE A 120 5.79 -17.98 8.85
C ILE A 120 5.34 -19.37 9.32
N ALA A 121 4.22 -19.47 10.02
CA ALA A 121 3.69 -20.73 10.53
C ALA A 121 3.24 -21.69 9.42
N GLN A 122 2.73 -21.18 8.30
CA GLN A 122 2.26 -22.02 7.18
C GLN A 122 3.32 -22.99 6.62
N PRO A 123 4.52 -22.55 6.19
CA PRO A 123 5.53 -23.49 5.70
C PRO A 123 6.03 -24.46 6.79
N ILE A 124 6.03 -24.06 8.07
CA ILE A 124 6.41 -24.93 9.19
C ILE A 124 5.35 -26.03 9.40
N LEU A 125 4.06 -25.66 9.40
CA LEU A 125 2.96 -26.61 9.48
C LEU A 125 2.96 -27.57 8.29
N LEU A 126 3.24 -27.06 7.09
CA LEU A 126 3.38 -27.88 5.89
C LEU A 126 4.53 -28.88 6.02
N HIS A 127 5.68 -28.46 6.57
CA HIS A 127 6.79 -29.36 6.86
C HIS A 127 6.38 -30.50 7.80
N HIS A 128 5.62 -30.20 8.86
CA HIS A 128 5.11 -31.23 9.78
C HIS A 128 4.15 -32.20 9.10
N ILE A 129 3.24 -31.72 8.24
CA ILE A 129 2.34 -32.60 7.45
C ILE A 129 3.15 -33.54 6.55
N VAL A 130 4.14 -33.03 5.82
CA VAL A 130 5.00 -33.85 4.96
C VAL A 130 5.77 -34.88 5.78
N SER A 131 6.31 -34.49 6.93
CA SER A 131 7.02 -35.42 7.82
C SER A 131 6.11 -36.48 8.44
N PHE A 132 4.84 -36.16 8.70
CA PHE A 132 3.86 -37.11 9.18
C PHE A 132 3.58 -38.19 8.12
N ILE A 133 3.43 -37.78 6.86
CA ILE A 133 3.19 -38.70 5.74
C ILE A 133 4.39 -39.63 5.52
N ASP A 134 5.62 -39.10 5.56
CA ASP A 134 6.84 -39.91 5.38
C ASP A 134 7.04 -40.93 6.51
N ASN A 135 6.77 -40.53 7.75
CA ASN A 135 6.84 -41.44 8.90
C ASN A 135 5.77 -42.54 8.88
N ASP A 136 4.56 -42.24 8.40
CA ASP A 136 3.48 -43.23 8.24
C ASP A 136 3.85 -44.31 7.21
N GLN A 137 4.53 -43.91 6.13
CA GLN A 137 5.04 -44.86 5.13
C GLN A 137 6.16 -45.76 5.66
N GLN A 138 7.00 -45.27 6.58
CA GLN A 138 8.15 -46.03 7.11
C GLN A 138 7.81 -46.87 8.36
N ASN A 139 6.90 -46.41 9.22
CA ASN A 139 6.54 -47.05 10.49
C ASN A 139 5.02 -47.22 10.61
N SER A 140 4.49 -48.24 9.94
CA SER A 140 3.06 -48.55 9.74
C SER A 140 2.22 -48.86 11.00
N SER A 141 2.70 -48.57 12.22
CA SER A 141 2.03 -48.98 13.47
C SER A 141 1.97 -47.96 14.62
N ILE A 142 2.56 -46.76 14.50
CA ILE A 142 2.73 -45.87 15.67
C ILE A 142 2.03 -44.50 15.54
N THR A 143 1.67 -44.05 14.34
CA THR A 143 1.17 -42.68 14.16
C THR A 143 -0.36 -42.61 14.17
N SER A 144 -0.94 -42.00 15.21
CA SER A 144 -2.38 -41.78 15.29
C SER A 144 -2.85 -40.83 14.16
N PRO A 145 -3.88 -41.19 13.38
CA PRO A 145 -4.40 -40.38 12.27
C PRO A 145 -4.90 -38.99 12.73
N ILE A 146 -5.23 -38.87 14.01
CA ILE A 146 -5.71 -37.63 14.65
C ILE A 146 -4.66 -36.51 14.55
N ALA A 147 -3.37 -36.84 14.62
CA ALA A 147 -2.30 -35.84 14.53
C ALA A 147 -2.23 -35.20 13.12
N GLY A 148 -2.43 -36.00 12.06
CA GLY A 148 -2.50 -35.51 10.68
C GLY A 148 -3.67 -34.55 10.46
N TYR A 149 -4.87 -34.92 10.94
CA TYR A 149 -6.03 -34.04 10.89
C TYR A 149 -5.82 -32.73 11.67
N PHE A 150 -5.17 -32.80 12.84
CA PHE A 150 -4.85 -31.61 13.63
C PHE A 150 -3.94 -30.63 12.88
N TYR A 151 -2.87 -31.11 12.23
CA TYR A 151 -2.01 -30.24 11.42
C TYR A 151 -2.75 -29.64 10.22
N ALA A 152 -3.59 -30.41 9.53
CA ALA A 152 -4.36 -29.94 8.38
C ALA A 152 -5.38 -28.86 8.78
N ILE A 153 -6.14 -29.06 9.86
CA ILE A 153 -7.10 -28.07 10.38
C ILE A 153 -6.36 -26.81 10.84
N THR A 154 -5.23 -26.97 11.53
CA THR A 154 -4.42 -25.83 11.98
C THR A 154 -3.87 -25.03 10.80
N LEU A 155 -3.41 -25.69 9.73
CA LEU A 155 -2.95 -25.04 8.51
C LEU A 155 -4.09 -24.26 7.83
N PHE A 156 -5.29 -24.85 7.74
CA PHE A 156 -6.48 -24.19 7.19
C PHE A 156 -6.85 -22.93 8.00
N LEU A 157 -6.91 -23.05 9.33
CA LEU A 157 -7.22 -21.92 10.21
C LEU A 157 -6.14 -20.83 10.14
N CYS A 158 -4.87 -21.20 9.99
CA CYS A 158 -3.75 -20.29 9.79
C CYS A 158 -3.82 -19.55 8.45
N ALA A 159 -4.19 -20.24 7.37
CA ALA A 159 -4.40 -19.62 6.05
C ALA A 159 -5.60 -18.67 6.06
N LEU A 160 -6.70 -19.07 6.69
CA LEU A 160 -7.89 -18.25 6.85
C LEU A 160 -7.62 -17.00 7.70
N SER A 161 -6.89 -17.15 8.82
CA SER A 161 -6.53 -15.99 9.65
C SER A 161 -5.59 -15.04 8.90
N GLN A 162 -4.62 -15.55 8.12
CA GLN A 162 -3.74 -14.72 7.30
C GLN A 162 -4.56 -13.85 6.34
N ILE A 163 -5.48 -14.43 5.57
CA ILE A 163 -6.23 -13.67 4.56
C ILE A 163 -7.13 -12.61 5.21
N LEU A 164 -7.81 -12.96 6.31
CA LEU A 164 -8.66 -12.02 7.04
C LEU A 164 -7.85 -10.86 7.62
N LEU A 165 -6.73 -11.15 8.31
CA LEU A 165 -5.86 -10.13 8.89
C LEU A 165 -5.25 -9.22 7.81
N TYR A 166 -4.85 -9.78 6.67
CA TYR A 166 -4.29 -9.00 5.57
C TYR A 166 -5.30 -7.99 5.02
N GLN A 167 -6.55 -8.40 4.80
CA GLN A 167 -7.58 -7.48 4.31
C GLN A 167 -7.93 -6.40 5.34
N GLN A 168 -7.96 -6.74 6.63
CA GLN A 168 -8.15 -5.75 7.70
C GLN A 168 -7.01 -4.75 7.78
N TYR A 169 -5.77 -5.22 7.66
CA TYR A 169 -4.59 -4.36 7.57
C TYR A 169 -4.70 -3.40 6.38
N PHE A 170 -4.99 -3.93 5.19
CA PHE A 170 -5.05 -3.14 3.95
C PHE A 170 -6.10 -2.03 4.05
N PHE A 171 -7.32 -2.35 4.49
CA PHE A 171 -8.39 -1.38 4.66
C PHE A 171 -8.04 -0.26 5.64
N ARG A 172 -7.54 -0.62 6.82
CA ARG A 172 -7.23 0.34 7.87
C ARG A 172 -6.08 1.24 7.46
N SER A 173 -5.08 0.68 6.80
CA SER A 173 -3.95 1.43 6.26
C SER A 173 -4.39 2.41 5.17
N ALA A 174 -5.24 1.97 4.24
CA ALA A 174 -5.86 2.82 3.23
C ALA A 174 -6.68 3.97 3.84
N ARG A 175 -7.51 3.68 4.86
CA ARG A 175 -8.32 4.66 5.57
C ARG A 175 -7.47 5.72 6.28
N ILE A 176 -6.32 5.34 6.86
CA ILE A 176 -5.36 6.31 7.44
C ILE A 176 -4.86 7.27 6.37
N GLY A 177 -4.47 6.77 5.20
CA GLY A 177 -4.02 7.59 4.09
C GLY A 177 -5.06 8.59 3.62
N LEU A 178 -6.32 8.15 3.50
CA LEU A 178 -7.45 9.01 3.15
C LEU A 178 -7.68 10.10 4.21
N ARG A 179 -7.62 9.76 5.50
CA ARG A 179 -7.73 10.72 6.61
C ARG A 179 -6.63 11.77 6.53
N ILE A 180 -5.38 11.38 6.28
CA ILE A 180 -4.25 12.31 6.16
C ILE A 180 -4.48 13.25 4.98
N ARG A 181 -4.85 12.72 3.80
CA ARG A 181 -5.16 13.54 2.62
C ARG A 181 -6.27 14.55 2.92
N ASN A 182 -7.41 14.10 3.43
CA ASN A 182 -8.56 14.97 3.69
C ASN A 182 -8.25 16.04 4.74
N ALA A 183 -7.47 15.68 5.78
CA ALA A 183 -7.02 16.62 6.79
C ALA A 183 -6.10 17.71 6.20
N LEU A 184 -5.16 17.33 5.34
CA LEU A 184 -4.26 18.27 4.66
C LEU A 184 -5.02 19.20 3.70
N ILE A 185 -5.94 18.67 2.90
CA ILE A 185 -6.75 19.47 1.98
C ILE A 185 -7.61 20.47 2.76
N SER A 186 -8.26 20.03 3.83
CA SER A 186 -9.09 20.90 4.68
C SER A 186 -8.26 22.00 5.34
N LEU A 187 -7.04 21.68 5.79
CA LEU A 187 -6.11 22.65 6.36
C LEU A 187 -5.65 23.67 5.31
N ILE A 188 -5.26 23.23 4.12
CA ILE A 188 -4.85 24.09 3.01
C ILE A 188 -6.01 25.03 2.65
N HIS A 189 -7.22 24.50 2.49
CA HIS A 189 -8.42 25.29 2.18
C HIS A 189 -8.68 26.36 3.25
N THR A 190 -8.63 25.99 4.53
CA THR A 190 -8.80 26.94 5.65
C THR A 190 -7.72 28.01 5.66
N ARG A 191 -6.49 27.67 5.30
CA ARG A 191 -5.39 28.62 5.19
C ARG A 191 -5.60 29.58 4.02
N LEU A 192 -5.98 29.10 2.85
CA LEU A 192 -6.28 29.92 1.67
C LEU A 192 -7.35 30.98 1.96
N LEU A 193 -8.41 30.61 2.68
CA LEU A 193 -9.46 31.54 3.10
C LEU A 193 -9.02 32.58 4.15
N SER A 194 -7.85 32.38 4.78
CA SER A 194 -7.31 33.27 5.82
C SER A 194 -6.14 34.14 5.36
N ILE A 195 -5.63 33.93 4.14
CA ILE A 195 -4.48 34.65 3.59
C ILE A 195 -4.93 36.00 3.02
N ASN A 196 -4.10 37.03 3.18
CA ASN A 196 -4.36 38.36 2.61
C ASN A 196 -4.33 38.33 1.07
N ILE A 197 -5.17 39.16 0.44
CA ILE A 197 -5.33 39.23 -1.02
C ILE A 197 -4.00 39.50 -1.73
N THR A 198 -3.08 40.27 -1.12
CA THR A 198 -1.76 40.60 -1.70
C THR A 198 -0.88 39.36 -1.89
N SER A 199 -0.77 38.50 -0.87
CA SER A 199 0.00 37.26 -0.97
C SER A 199 -0.73 36.17 -1.77
N LEU A 200 -2.06 36.23 -1.84
CA LEU A 200 -2.85 35.40 -2.74
C LEU A 200 -2.59 35.77 -4.21
N ASN A 201 -2.44 37.06 -4.54
CA ASN A 201 -2.13 37.50 -5.90
C ASN A 201 -0.69 37.16 -6.32
N GLU A 202 0.24 37.05 -5.38
CA GLU A 202 1.61 36.58 -5.63
C GLU A 202 1.68 35.06 -5.85
N THR A 203 0.71 34.29 -5.32
CA THR A 203 0.63 32.84 -5.48
C THR A 203 -0.39 32.47 -6.55
N THR A 204 0.08 32.16 -7.76
CA THR A 204 -0.78 31.63 -8.82
C THR A 204 -1.57 30.41 -8.31
N ALA A 205 -2.86 30.32 -8.61
CA ALA A 205 -3.72 29.23 -8.11
C ALA A 205 -3.24 27.84 -8.56
N ALA A 206 -2.53 27.75 -9.70
CA ALA A 206 -2.10 26.48 -10.30
C ALA A 206 -1.18 25.63 -9.40
N PRO A 207 -0.08 26.15 -8.80
CA PRO A 207 0.73 25.44 -7.81
C PRO A 207 -0.08 24.83 -6.64
N ILE A 208 -1.05 25.56 -6.11
CA ILE A 208 -1.87 25.11 -4.97
C ILE A 208 -2.81 23.97 -5.40
N ILE A 209 -3.43 24.10 -6.57
CA ILE A 209 -4.26 23.03 -7.13
C ILE A 209 -3.42 21.77 -7.37
N ASN A 210 -2.20 21.92 -7.88
CA ASN A 210 -1.28 20.79 -8.08
C ASN A 210 -0.89 20.12 -6.74
N LEU A 211 -0.61 20.92 -5.70
CA LEU A 211 -0.32 20.41 -4.35
C LEU A 211 -1.48 19.56 -3.80
N VAL A 212 -2.71 20.06 -3.93
CA VAL A 212 -3.93 19.36 -3.46
C VAL A 212 -4.23 18.11 -4.30
N ALA A 213 -4.08 18.19 -5.61
CA ALA A 213 -4.42 17.09 -6.52
C ALA A 213 -3.36 15.97 -6.52
N ASN A 214 -2.08 16.32 -6.52
CA ASN A 214 -0.98 15.37 -6.72
C ASN A 214 -0.21 15.04 -5.44
N ASP A 215 0.12 16.02 -4.60
CA ASP A 215 0.99 15.76 -3.45
C ASP A 215 0.21 15.19 -2.26
N ALA A 216 -1.01 15.71 -2.01
CA ALA A 216 -1.85 15.19 -0.94
C ALA A 216 -2.29 13.72 -1.18
N THR A 217 -2.46 13.33 -2.44
CA THR A 217 -2.84 11.95 -2.82
C THR A 217 -1.70 10.95 -2.61
N LYS A 218 -0.43 11.38 -2.61
CA LYS A 218 0.70 10.50 -2.29
C LYS A 218 0.67 9.93 -0.88
N PHE A 219 -0.02 10.60 0.05
CA PHE A 219 -0.17 10.08 1.41
C PHE A 219 -1.08 8.86 1.51
N GLU A 220 -1.96 8.64 0.53
CA GLU A 220 -2.76 7.41 0.42
C GLU A 220 -1.86 6.22 0.15
N ASP A 221 -1.07 6.31 -0.93
CA ASP A 221 -0.09 5.28 -1.30
C ASP A 221 0.92 5.05 -0.18
N PHE A 222 1.49 6.14 0.37
CA PHE A 222 2.48 6.07 1.44
C PHE A 222 1.96 5.30 2.65
N SER A 223 0.73 5.58 3.09
CA SER A 223 0.17 4.95 4.28
C SER A 223 0.06 3.43 4.10
N MET A 224 -0.39 2.97 2.93
CA MET A 224 -0.50 1.54 2.59
C MET A 224 0.83 0.80 2.69
N TYR A 225 1.94 1.44 2.27
CA TYR A 225 3.25 0.80 2.20
C TYR A 225 4.16 1.07 3.40
N PHE A 226 3.87 2.09 4.21
CA PHE A 226 4.74 2.54 5.29
C PHE A 226 5.14 1.41 6.25
N SER A 227 4.19 0.56 6.65
CA SER A 227 4.48 -0.50 7.61
C SER A 227 5.38 -1.62 7.04
N TYR A 228 5.45 -1.79 5.72
CA TYR A 228 6.38 -2.75 5.11
C TYR A 228 7.85 -2.38 5.32
N LEU A 229 8.15 -1.11 5.61
CA LEU A 229 9.52 -0.63 5.84
C LEU A 229 10.19 -1.32 7.04
N TRP A 230 9.41 -1.69 8.06
CA TRP A 230 9.92 -2.39 9.25
C TRP A 230 9.48 -3.86 9.31
N ASP A 231 8.29 -4.19 8.80
CA ASP A 231 7.77 -5.57 8.76
C ASP A 231 8.65 -6.47 7.87
N THR A 232 9.02 -6.00 6.67
CA THR A 232 9.80 -6.80 5.72
C THR A 232 11.20 -7.16 6.23
N PRO A 233 12.01 -6.20 6.77
CA PRO A 233 13.30 -6.56 7.36
C PRO A 233 13.18 -7.51 8.55
N LEU A 234 12.20 -7.28 9.43
CA LEU A 234 11.97 -8.16 10.58
C LEU A 234 11.63 -9.58 10.13
N GLN A 235 10.70 -9.72 9.19
CA GLN A 235 10.33 -11.00 8.60
C GLN A 235 11.53 -11.68 7.93
N ALA A 236 12.35 -10.92 7.19
CA ALA A 236 13.56 -11.44 6.55
C ALA A 236 14.58 -11.98 7.56
N ILE A 237 14.77 -11.32 8.70
CA ILE A 237 15.69 -11.79 9.76
C ILE A 237 15.16 -13.08 10.40
N ILE A 238 13.87 -13.13 10.74
CA ILE A 238 13.26 -14.31 11.37
C ILE A 238 13.33 -15.53 10.44
N VAL A 239 12.95 -15.36 9.17
CA VAL A 239 13.02 -16.41 8.16
C VAL A 239 14.46 -16.88 7.94
N TYR A 240 15.43 -15.97 7.91
CA TYR A 240 16.85 -16.34 7.82
C TYR A 240 17.28 -17.21 9.00
N GLY A 241 16.87 -16.86 10.22
CA GLY A 241 17.15 -17.65 11.43
C GLY A 241 16.57 -19.06 11.35
N ILE A 242 15.33 -19.20 10.89
CA ILE A 242 14.68 -20.50 10.69
C ILE A 242 15.41 -21.34 9.64
N LEU A 243 15.81 -20.73 8.51
CA LEU A 243 16.60 -21.40 7.48
C LEU A 243 17.98 -21.83 8.01
N CYS A 244 18.65 -20.97 8.80
CA CYS A 244 19.92 -21.31 9.44
C CYS A 244 19.79 -22.55 10.33
N TRP A 245 18.68 -22.69 11.05
CA TRP A 245 18.41 -23.85 11.89
C TRP A 245 18.08 -25.11 11.08
N LEU A 246 17.33 -24.98 9.98
CA LEU A 246 16.86 -26.12 9.19
C LEU A 246 17.95 -26.71 8.26
N ILE A 247 18.62 -25.86 7.48
CA ILE A 247 19.58 -26.27 6.45
C ILE A 247 21.03 -25.84 6.77
N GLY A 248 21.23 -24.95 7.74
CA GLY A 248 22.53 -24.41 8.11
C GLY A 248 22.80 -23.01 7.55
N PRO A 249 23.63 -22.20 8.24
CA PRO A 249 23.81 -20.78 7.94
C PRO A 249 24.45 -20.49 6.59
N LEU A 250 25.44 -21.31 6.17
CA LEU A 250 26.12 -21.14 4.88
C LEU A 250 25.17 -21.30 3.69
N LEU A 251 24.23 -22.24 3.78
CA LEU A 251 23.29 -22.53 2.69
C LEU A 251 22.19 -21.47 2.61
N ALA A 252 21.67 -21.03 3.77
CA ALA A 252 20.74 -19.91 3.85
C ALA A 252 21.33 -18.62 3.26
N LEU A 253 22.62 -18.38 3.49
CA LEU A 253 23.33 -17.20 2.99
C LEU A 253 23.40 -17.15 1.46
N PHE A 254 23.58 -18.28 0.77
CA PHE A 254 23.58 -18.30 -0.70
C PHE A 254 22.26 -17.84 -1.30
N GLY A 255 21.14 -18.30 -0.74
CA GLY A 255 19.82 -17.79 -1.12
C GLY A 255 19.74 -16.29 -0.87
N TYR A 256 20.02 -15.82 0.35
CA TYR A 256 19.93 -14.40 0.68
C TYR A 256 20.85 -13.50 -0.16
N LEU A 257 21.98 -14.02 -0.65
CA LEU A 257 22.86 -13.30 -1.57
C LEU A 257 22.17 -13.04 -2.92
N VAL A 258 21.45 -14.03 -3.46
CA VAL A 258 20.65 -13.84 -4.69
C VAL A 258 19.56 -12.80 -4.46
N LEU A 259 18.89 -12.82 -3.31
CA LEU A 259 17.90 -11.80 -2.94
C LEU A 259 18.52 -10.39 -2.87
N ALA A 260 19.70 -10.25 -2.27
CA ALA A 260 20.40 -8.97 -2.17
C ALA A 260 20.79 -8.42 -3.56
N VAL A 261 21.32 -9.26 -4.44
CA VAL A 261 21.63 -8.89 -5.84
C VAL A 261 20.36 -8.45 -6.56
N PHE A 262 19.25 -9.15 -6.35
CA PHE A 262 17.97 -8.83 -6.95
C PHE A 262 17.44 -7.46 -6.52
N ILE A 263 17.55 -7.09 -5.24
CA ILE A 263 17.16 -5.77 -4.73
C ILE A 263 17.96 -4.66 -5.42
N ILE A 264 19.28 -4.83 -5.55
CA ILE A 264 20.15 -3.85 -6.24
C ILE A 264 19.73 -3.70 -7.70
N LEU A 265 19.49 -4.83 -8.38
CA LEU A 265 19.09 -4.86 -9.78
C LEU A 265 17.71 -4.22 -10.00
N GLN A 266 16.74 -4.43 -9.10
CA GLN A 266 15.46 -3.71 -9.12
C GLN A 266 15.66 -2.19 -8.97
N GLY A 267 16.57 -1.74 -8.09
CA GLY A 267 16.88 -0.33 -7.93
C GLY A 267 17.43 0.31 -9.22
N ILE A 268 18.33 -0.38 -9.92
CA ILE A 268 18.86 0.06 -11.21
C ILE A 268 17.74 0.14 -12.26
N PHE A 269 16.89 -0.88 -12.35
CA PHE A 269 15.77 -0.89 -13.30
C PHE A 269 14.73 0.18 -13.00
N SER A 270 14.44 0.44 -11.73
CA SER A 270 13.55 1.54 -11.35
C SER A 270 14.09 2.88 -11.82
N ARG A 271 15.40 3.14 -11.64
CA ARG A 271 16.02 4.38 -12.13
C ARG A 271 15.94 4.50 -13.65
N GLN A 272 16.25 3.41 -14.36
CA GLN A 272 16.20 3.42 -15.83
C GLN A 272 14.76 3.59 -16.35
N PHE A 273 13.79 2.94 -15.71
CA PHE A 273 12.37 3.09 -16.02
C PHE A 273 11.92 4.54 -15.85
N SER A 274 12.30 5.19 -14.74
CA SER A 274 11.98 6.61 -14.52
C SER A 274 12.56 7.51 -15.61
N ARG A 275 13.81 7.30 -16.04
CA ARG A 275 14.42 8.07 -17.14
C ARG A 275 13.66 7.92 -18.47
N PHE A 276 13.26 6.69 -18.83
CA PHE A 276 12.45 6.49 -20.03
C PHE A 276 11.04 7.07 -19.89
N ARG A 277 10.48 7.06 -18.68
CA ARG A 277 9.18 7.68 -18.40
C ARG A 277 9.24 9.21 -18.53
N GLU A 278 10.28 9.84 -18.01
CA GLU A 278 10.52 11.29 -18.16
C GLU A 278 10.65 11.68 -19.63
N THR A 279 11.47 10.96 -20.41
CA THR A 279 11.56 11.23 -21.85
C THR A 279 10.24 11.03 -22.59
N THR A 280 9.45 10.01 -22.21
CA THR A 280 8.10 9.80 -22.75
C THR A 280 7.21 11.03 -22.52
N ILE A 281 7.23 11.59 -21.31
CA ILE A 281 6.44 12.78 -20.96
C ILE A 281 6.86 13.97 -21.84
N VAL A 282 8.17 14.22 -21.99
CA VAL A 282 8.68 15.32 -22.83
C VAL A 282 8.22 15.20 -24.29
N TRP A 283 8.22 14.00 -24.87
CA TRP A 283 7.77 13.81 -26.25
C TRP A 283 6.23 13.87 -26.38
N ALA A 284 5.50 13.38 -25.38
CA ALA A 284 4.05 13.50 -25.33
C ALA A 284 3.61 14.97 -25.25
N ASP A 285 4.29 15.80 -24.46
CA ASP A 285 4.01 17.23 -24.37
C ASP A 285 4.24 17.95 -25.71
N LYS A 286 5.36 17.68 -26.39
CA LYS A 286 5.61 18.20 -27.75
C LYS A 286 4.54 17.79 -28.74
N ARG A 287 4.04 16.55 -28.64
CA ARG A 287 2.95 16.06 -29.52
C ARG A 287 1.66 16.82 -29.24
N ILE A 288 1.31 17.02 -27.98
CA ILE A 288 0.11 17.77 -27.57
C ILE A 288 0.20 19.21 -28.05
N GLN A 289 1.34 19.87 -27.86
CA GLN A 289 1.60 21.22 -28.36
C GLN A 289 1.45 21.31 -29.89
N ALA A 290 2.01 20.35 -30.64
CA ALA A 290 1.84 20.31 -32.09
C ALA A 290 0.37 20.15 -32.51
N PHE A 291 -0.42 19.33 -31.80
CA PHE A 291 -1.86 19.22 -32.05
C PHE A 291 -2.61 20.52 -31.77
N GLU A 292 -2.24 21.23 -30.71
CA GLU A 292 -2.83 22.53 -30.36
C GLU A 292 -2.58 23.56 -31.48
N GLU A 293 -1.34 23.66 -31.99
CA GLU A 293 -0.99 24.53 -33.12
C GLU A 293 -1.80 24.19 -34.38
N ILE A 294 -1.96 22.89 -34.69
CA ILE A 294 -2.73 22.43 -35.85
C ILE A 294 -4.21 22.79 -35.73
N ILE A 295 -4.80 22.61 -34.55
CA ILE A 295 -6.22 22.92 -34.29
C ILE A 295 -6.45 24.43 -34.38
N ASN A 296 -5.58 25.23 -33.77
CA ASN A 296 -5.66 26.69 -33.85
C ASN A 296 -5.47 27.20 -35.29
N GLY A 297 -4.65 26.52 -36.11
CA GLY A 297 -4.37 26.86 -37.50
C GLY A 297 -5.18 26.10 -38.55
N TYR A 298 -6.29 25.42 -38.20
CA TYR A 298 -6.89 24.41 -39.07
C TYR A 298 -7.33 24.93 -40.45
N HIS A 299 -7.82 26.18 -40.52
CA HIS A 299 -8.24 26.80 -41.77
C HIS A 299 -7.08 26.92 -42.78
N ILE A 300 -5.89 27.30 -42.30
CA ILE A 300 -4.68 27.44 -43.13
C ILE A 300 -4.25 26.05 -43.62
N VAL A 301 -4.23 25.06 -42.73
CA VAL A 301 -3.86 23.68 -43.08
C VAL A 301 -4.75 23.13 -44.19
N LYS A 302 -6.07 23.37 -44.11
CA LYS A 302 -7.04 22.96 -45.13
C LYS A 302 -6.90 23.76 -46.43
N MET A 303 -6.76 25.08 -46.35
CA MET A 303 -6.64 25.95 -47.52
C MET A 303 -5.43 25.60 -48.39
N TYR A 304 -4.30 25.24 -47.77
CA TYR A 304 -3.06 24.91 -48.46
C TYR A 304 -2.83 23.41 -48.67
N ASN A 305 -3.79 22.55 -48.29
CA ASN A 305 -3.65 21.08 -48.33
C ASN A 305 -2.37 20.57 -47.62
N TRP A 306 -1.99 21.17 -46.50
CA TRP A 306 -0.78 20.80 -45.72
C TRP A 306 -0.98 19.60 -44.80
N GLU A 307 -2.05 18.84 -44.96
CA GLU A 307 -2.40 17.72 -44.07
C GLU A 307 -1.32 16.64 -44.02
N GLU A 308 -0.86 16.17 -45.19
CA GLU A 308 0.15 15.11 -45.27
C GLU A 308 1.54 15.54 -44.75
N PRO A 309 2.10 16.71 -45.07
CA PRO A 309 3.39 17.12 -44.49
C PRO A 309 3.31 17.32 -42.97
N ILE A 310 2.22 17.90 -42.45
CA ILE A 310 2.02 18.09 -41.01
C ILE A 310 1.87 16.73 -40.31
N LYS A 311 1.07 15.82 -40.88
CA LYS A 311 0.93 14.44 -40.38
C LYS A 311 2.29 13.74 -40.28
N ARG A 312 3.14 13.87 -41.31
CA ARG A 312 4.48 13.28 -41.29
C ARG A 312 5.32 13.83 -40.14
N ARG A 313 5.25 15.14 -39.89
CA ARG A 313 5.95 15.78 -38.77
C ARG A 313 5.46 15.30 -37.41
N VAL A 314 4.14 15.16 -37.22
CA VAL A 314 3.56 14.62 -35.98
C VAL A 314 3.93 13.15 -35.78
N LEU A 315 3.99 12.37 -36.85
CA LEU A 315 4.43 10.96 -36.80
C LEU A 315 5.90 10.82 -36.40
N GLU A 316 6.79 11.72 -36.81
CA GLU A 316 8.18 11.75 -36.34
C GLU A 316 8.26 11.94 -34.82
N ILE A 317 7.51 12.91 -34.28
CA ILE A 317 7.42 13.16 -32.82
C ILE A 317 6.88 11.91 -32.11
N ARG A 318 5.81 11.31 -32.66
CA ARG A 318 5.21 10.09 -32.12
C ARG A 318 6.16 8.90 -32.17
N GLN A 319 7.03 8.80 -33.17
CA GLN A 319 8.01 7.72 -33.27
C GLN A 319 9.03 7.79 -32.12
N HIS A 320 9.49 9.00 -31.75
CA HIS A 320 10.35 9.18 -30.58
C HIS A 320 9.64 8.86 -29.27
N GLU A 321 8.39 9.32 -29.11
CA GLU A 321 7.54 8.98 -27.96
C GLU A 321 7.37 7.47 -27.83
N PHE A 322 6.99 6.80 -28.93
CA PHE A 322 6.74 5.37 -28.98
C PHE A 322 7.98 4.55 -28.65
N THR A 323 9.15 4.96 -29.16
CA THR A 323 10.42 4.31 -28.85
C THR A 323 10.72 4.35 -27.34
N SER A 324 10.54 5.51 -26.69
CA SER A 324 10.69 5.62 -25.22
C SER A 324 9.67 4.77 -24.46
N ILE A 325 8.42 4.73 -24.92
CA ILE A 325 7.37 3.87 -24.33
C ILE A 325 7.75 2.39 -24.44
N GLN A 326 8.27 1.96 -25.59
CA GLN A 326 8.67 0.58 -25.81
C GLN A 326 9.78 0.16 -24.84
N TYR A 327 10.84 0.96 -24.70
CA TYR A 327 11.92 0.66 -23.75
C TYR A 327 11.42 0.62 -22.29
N ALA A 328 10.56 1.56 -21.89
CA ALA A 328 9.95 1.52 -20.56
C ALA A 328 9.08 0.27 -20.36
N SER A 329 8.34 -0.14 -21.39
CA SER A 329 7.51 -1.35 -21.37
C SER A 329 8.36 -2.62 -21.27
N TYR A 330 9.46 -2.72 -22.02
CA TYR A 330 10.39 -3.85 -21.93
C TYR A 330 11.02 -3.96 -20.54
N LEU A 331 11.45 -2.85 -19.94
CA LEU A 331 11.96 -2.84 -18.57
C LEU A 331 10.91 -3.30 -17.57
N ARG A 332 9.66 -2.85 -17.73
CA ARG A 332 8.55 -3.28 -16.87
C ARG A 332 8.28 -4.78 -17.02
N ALA A 333 8.23 -5.28 -18.25
CA ALA A 333 8.02 -6.70 -18.53
C ALA A 333 9.14 -7.55 -17.92
N PHE A 334 10.40 -7.12 -18.06
CA PHE A 334 11.54 -7.82 -17.49
C PHE A 334 11.53 -7.77 -15.95
N ASN A 335 11.14 -6.65 -15.34
CA ASN A 335 10.99 -6.55 -13.89
C ASN A 335 9.92 -7.54 -13.35
N VAL A 336 8.77 -7.64 -14.02
CA VAL A 336 7.72 -8.61 -13.68
C VAL A 336 8.21 -10.05 -13.89
N ALA A 337 8.89 -10.33 -15.00
CA ALA A 337 9.44 -11.66 -15.27
C ALA A 337 10.43 -12.10 -14.18
N LEU A 338 11.33 -11.20 -13.77
CA LEU A 338 12.27 -11.49 -12.69
C LEU A 338 11.59 -11.69 -11.33
N PHE A 339 10.50 -10.95 -11.05
CA PHE A 339 9.73 -11.15 -9.83
C PHE A 339 9.18 -12.58 -9.72
N PHE A 340 8.76 -13.20 -10.83
CA PHE A 340 8.35 -14.60 -10.83
C PHE A 340 9.55 -15.57 -10.85
N ALA A 341 10.65 -15.20 -11.50
CA ALA A 341 11.84 -16.05 -11.61
C ALA A 341 12.70 -16.09 -10.34
N ILE A 342 12.61 -15.09 -9.45
CA ILE A 342 13.46 -15.03 -8.26
C ILE A 342 13.26 -16.23 -7.34
N MET A 343 12.01 -16.65 -7.10
CA MET A 343 11.71 -17.79 -6.22
C MET A 343 12.38 -19.11 -6.66
N PRO A 344 12.25 -19.57 -7.91
CA PRO A 344 12.94 -20.77 -8.37
C PRO A 344 14.46 -20.61 -8.43
N ILE A 345 15.00 -19.43 -8.80
CA ILE A 345 16.46 -19.19 -8.82
C ILE A 345 17.03 -19.30 -7.40
N MET A 346 16.37 -18.69 -6.42
CA MET A 346 16.73 -18.78 -5.00
C MET A 346 16.77 -20.24 -4.52
N ALA A 347 15.73 -21.01 -4.84
CA ALA A 347 15.65 -22.43 -4.48
C ALA A 347 16.77 -23.25 -5.16
N LEU A 348 17.02 -23.01 -6.45
CA LEU A 348 18.06 -23.71 -7.21
C LEU A 348 19.46 -23.43 -6.65
N VAL A 349 19.78 -22.17 -6.34
CA VAL A 349 21.09 -21.80 -5.77
C VAL A 349 21.26 -22.39 -4.37
N THR A 350 20.21 -22.38 -3.56
CA THR A 350 20.25 -22.95 -2.20
C THR A 350 20.43 -24.47 -2.22
N CYS A 351 19.62 -25.19 -3.01
CA CYS A 351 19.70 -26.64 -3.13
C CYS A 351 20.97 -27.10 -3.88
N GLY A 352 21.35 -26.40 -4.95
CA GLY A 352 22.58 -26.65 -5.71
C GLY A 352 23.83 -26.45 -4.86
N GLY A 353 23.85 -25.41 -4.02
CA GLY A 353 24.92 -25.19 -3.04
C GLY A 353 25.06 -26.36 -2.06
N ALA A 354 23.94 -26.95 -1.62
CA ALA A 354 23.99 -28.10 -0.71
C ALA A 354 24.52 -29.36 -1.38
N PHE A 355 24.13 -29.59 -2.64
CA PHE A 355 24.67 -30.69 -3.45
C PHE A 355 26.19 -30.58 -3.61
N LEU A 356 26.70 -29.38 -3.93
CA LEU A 356 28.14 -29.14 -4.08
C LEU A 356 28.92 -29.34 -2.77
N ILE A 357 28.33 -28.96 -1.63
CA ILE A 357 28.95 -29.07 -0.30
C ILE A 357 28.87 -30.53 0.23
N LYS A 358 28.22 -31.45 -0.49
CA LYS A 358 27.96 -32.85 -0.06
C LYS A 358 27.35 -32.94 1.34
N LYS A 359 26.64 -31.89 1.78
CA LYS A 359 25.90 -31.91 3.05
C LYS A 359 24.48 -32.38 2.77
N PRO A 360 23.98 -33.43 3.45
CA PRO A 360 22.58 -33.76 3.37
C PRO A 360 21.76 -32.58 3.92
N LEU A 361 20.74 -32.13 3.16
CA LEU A 361 19.76 -31.14 3.64
C LEU A 361 19.05 -31.62 4.91
N HIS A 362 19.01 -32.92 5.11
CA HIS A 362 18.30 -33.60 6.18
C HIS A 362 19.24 -33.98 7.33
N ARG A 363 19.77 -32.99 8.06
CA ARG A 363 20.77 -33.25 9.11
C ARG A 363 20.21 -33.35 10.54
N ASN A 364 19.00 -32.88 10.83
CA ASN A 364 18.57 -32.64 12.22
C ASN A 364 17.48 -33.56 12.81
N ILE A 365 17.04 -34.63 12.14
CA ILE A 365 16.12 -35.60 12.79
C ILE A 365 16.76 -36.27 14.03
N HIS A 366 18.10 -36.41 14.07
CA HIS A 366 18.77 -37.06 15.20
C HIS A 366 18.90 -36.19 16.47
N GLN A 367 18.91 -34.85 16.36
CA GLN A 367 19.02 -33.97 17.53
C GLN A 367 17.68 -33.67 18.21
N VAL A 368 16.57 -33.70 17.46
CA VAL A 368 15.22 -33.57 18.06
C VAL A 368 14.86 -34.82 18.87
N ARG A 369 15.30 -36.01 18.43
CA ARG A 369 15.17 -37.25 19.22
C ARG A 369 15.89 -37.19 20.57
N SER A 370 17.00 -36.46 20.68
CA SER A 370 17.70 -36.29 21.97
C SER A 370 17.07 -35.25 22.90
N LEU A 371 16.25 -34.32 22.36
CA LEU A 371 15.52 -33.32 23.16
C LEU A 371 14.11 -33.78 23.56
N GLN A 372 13.58 -34.85 22.96
CA GLN A 372 12.33 -35.49 23.37
C GLN A 372 12.54 -36.64 24.39
N CYS A 373 13.80 -36.96 24.73
CA CYS A 373 14.17 -37.95 25.76
C CYS A 373 14.62 -37.31 27.10
N LEU A 374 14.37 -36.01 27.28
CA LEU A 374 14.52 -35.25 28.52
C LEU A 374 13.19 -34.51 28.77
#